data_AF-X1HKE6-F1
#
_entry.id   AF-X1HKE6-F1
#
_cell.length_a   1.000
_cell.length_b   1.000
_cell.length_c   1.000
_cell.angle_alpha   90.00
_cell.angle_beta   90.00
_cell.angle_gamma   90.00
#
_symmetry.space_group_name_H-M   'P 1'
#
loop_
_entity.id
_entity.type
_entity.pdbx_description
1 polymer ?
#
loop_
_entity_poly.entity_id
_entity_poly.type
_entity_poly.pdbx_seq_one_letter_code
_entity_poly.pdbx_strand_id
1 'polypeptide(L)'
;MPLGGMCCHSWHNASVSRIKVYYPFHPYYDQELEVVYKPIKREGTVTVYFQYTNHQKIPLRMVNPKAAEYGLSDQAHIHFKALLSLKELKR
;
A
#
# COMPACT_ATOMS: atom_id res chain seq x y z
N MET A 1 43.01 14.17 1.20
CA MET A 1 41.79 13.44 0.79
C MET A 1 41.10 12.93 2.03
N PRO A 2 39.86 13.33 2.35
CA PRO A 2 39.05 12.64 3.35
C PRO A 2 38.00 11.75 2.69
N LEU A 3 37.82 10.58 3.31
CA LEU A 3 36.94 9.49 2.91
C LEU A 3 35.47 9.85 3.15
N GLY A 4 34.62 9.32 2.26
CA GLY A 4 33.20 9.62 2.17
C GLY A 4 32.42 9.47 3.47
N GLY A 5 31.75 10.55 3.85
CA GLY A 5 30.68 10.53 4.83
C GLY A 5 29.45 9.85 4.24
N MET A 6 29.23 8.59 4.61
CA MET A 6 27.90 8.01 4.57
C MET A 6 27.06 8.77 5.59
N CYS A 7 26.19 9.64 5.10
CA CYS A 7 25.19 10.32 5.92
C CYS A 7 24.23 9.25 6.44
N CYS A 8 24.55 8.69 7.61
CA CYS A 8 23.62 7.91 8.41
C CYS A 8 22.47 8.85 8.76
N HIS A 9 21.40 8.83 7.95
CA HIS A 9 20.16 9.48 8.31
C HIS A 9 19.72 8.90 9.65
N SER A 10 19.75 9.71 10.68
CA SER A 10 19.37 9.36 12.03
C SER A 10 17.86 9.19 12.08
N TRP A 11 17.40 7.93 12.11
CA TRP A 11 16.01 7.56 12.38
C TRP A 11 15.69 7.69 13.87
N HIS A 12 15.86 8.89 14.43
CA HIS A 12 15.49 9.18 15.82
C HIS A 12 14.14 9.89 15.83
N ASN A 13 13.06 9.11 15.90
CA ASN A 13 11.77 9.41 16.55
C ASN A 13 10.91 8.14 16.53
N ALA A 14 11.43 7.06 17.12
CA ALA A 14 10.76 5.77 17.20
C ALA A 14 9.75 5.75 18.37
N SER A 15 8.57 6.35 18.17
CA SER A 15 7.38 5.59 18.52
C SER A 15 7.13 4.69 17.30
N VAL A 16 7.39 3.38 17.44
CA VAL A 16 7.11 2.43 16.37
C VAL A 16 5.60 2.46 16.12
N SER A 17 5.19 3.27 15.15
CA SER A 17 3.80 3.41 14.78
C SER A 17 3.45 2.20 13.94
N ARG A 18 2.54 1.37 14.42
CA ARG A 18 1.99 0.25 13.66
C ARG A 18 0.73 0.69 12.94
N ILE A 19 0.51 0.14 11.75
CA ILE A 19 -0.75 0.29 11.03
C ILE A 19 -1.31 -1.06 10.66
N LYS A 20 -2.62 -1.12 10.49
CA LYS A 20 -3.34 -2.27 9.97
C LYS A 20 -3.90 -1.95 8.59
N VAL A 21 -3.81 -2.90 7.67
CA VAL A 21 -4.44 -2.75 6.36
C VAL A 21 -5.85 -3.29 6.41
N TYR A 22 -6.83 -2.43 6.14
CA TYR A 22 -8.26 -2.76 6.21
C TYR A 22 -8.86 -3.07 4.85
N TYR A 23 -8.17 -2.78 3.73
CA TYR A 23 -8.67 -3.09 2.39
C TYR A 23 -8.58 -4.60 2.08
N PRO A 24 -9.70 -5.31 1.84
CA PRO A 24 -9.72 -6.77 1.73
C PRO A 24 -8.90 -7.35 0.58
N PHE A 25 -8.71 -6.58 -0.50
CA PHE A 25 -7.99 -7.03 -1.69
C PHE A 25 -6.51 -6.62 -1.67
N HIS A 26 -5.99 -6.15 -0.52
CA HIS A 26 -4.57 -5.89 -0.36
C HIS A 26 -3.83 -7.16 0.08
N PRO A 27 -2.62 -7.46 -0.43
CA PRO A 27 -1.85 -8.63 0.00
C PRO A 27 -1.57 -8.73 1.50
N TYR A 28 -1.54 -7.58 2.19
CA TYR A 28 -1.32 -7.47 3.63
C TYR A 28 -2.59 -7.21 4.43
N TYR A 29 -3.76 -7.56 3.89
CA TYR A 29 -5.03 -7.41 4.61
C TYR A 29 -4.96 -8.06 6.00
N ASP A 30 -5.50 -7.35 6.99
CA ASP A 30 -5.56 -7.75 8.40
C ASP A 30 -4.19 -7.84 9.11
N GLN A 31 -3.08 -7.54 8.44
CA GLN A 31 -1.74 -7.56 9.02
C GLN A 31 -1.34 -6.23 9.67
N GLU A 32 -0.62 -6.30 10.79
CA GLU A 32 0.05 -5.15 11.40
C GLU A 32 1.43 -4.93 10.76
N LEU A 33 1.69 -3.70 10.31
CA LEU A 33 2.92 -3.32 9.62
C LEU A 33 3.56 -2.11 10.32
N GLU A 34 4.89 -2.11 10.40
CA GLU A 34 5.64 -1.01 11.01
C GLU A 34 5.77 0.16 10.03
N VAL A 35 5.45 1.37 10.49
CA VAL A 35 5.51 2.58 9.67
C VAL A 35 6.92 3.12 9.61
N VAL A 36 7.43 3.19 8.38
CA VAL A 36 8.69 3.85 7.98
C VAL A 36 8.44 5.35 7.86
N TYR A 37 7.36 5.71 7.18
CA TYR A 37 7.05 7.10 6.88
C TYR A 37 5.54 7.31 6.83
N LYS A 38 5.07 8.35 7.52
CA LYS A 38 3.69 8.79 7.45
C LYS A 38 3.61 10.11 6.68
N PRO A 39 2.73 10.22 5.68
CA PRO A 39 2.53 11.49 4.98
C PRO A 39 1.89 12.51 5.92
N ILE A 40 2.30 13.77 5.79
CA ILE A 40 1.76 14.89 6.57
C ILE A 40 0.33 15.26 6.09
N LYS A 41 0.04 15.02 4.81
CA LYS A 41 -1.25 15.33 4.19
C LYS A 41 -2.29 14.24 4.48
N ARG A 42 -3.57 14.64 4.55
CA ARG A 42 -4.73 13.72 4.73
C ARG A 42 -4.88 12.72 3.60
N GLU A 43 -4.32 13.04 2.43
CA GLU A 43 -4.24 12.16 1.26
C GLU A 43 -2.78 11.83 0.98
N GLY A 44 -2.51 10.57 0.60
CA GLY A 44 -1.16 10.12 0.30
C GLY A 44 -0.95 8.63 0.52
N THR A 45 0.33 8.26 0.60
CA THR A 45 0.79 6.89 0.87
C THR A 45 1.61 6.87 2.16
N VAL A 46 1.33 5.89 3.02
CA VAL A 46 2.18 5.50 4.14
C VAL A 46 3.19 4.47 3.64
N THR A 47 4.46 4.65 4.00
CA THR A 47 5.49 3.66 3.69
C THR A 47 5.65 2.78 4.92
N VAL A 48 5.64 1.46 4.72
CA VAL A 48 5.80 0.47 5.78
C VAL A 48 6.98 -0.46 5.51
N TYR A 49 7.57 -0.97 6.59
CA TYR A 49 8.54 -2.04 6.54
C TYR A 49 7.81 -3.37 6.43
N PHE A 50 8.27 -4.21 5.50
CA PHE A 50 7.89 -5.61 5.42
C PHE A 50 9.16 -6.46 5.34
N GLN A 51 9.31 -7.40 6.29
CA GLN A 51 10.39 -8.39 6.33
C GLN A 51 11.79 -7.79 6.14
N TYR A 52 12.10 -6.72 6.89
CA TYR A 52 13.43 -6.10 7.05
C TYR A 52 14.11 -5.54 5.79
N THR A 53 13.62 -5.81 4.58
CA THR A 53 14.32 -5.46 3.34
C THR A 53 13.44 -4.76 2.30
N ASN A 54 12.11 -4.81 2.41
CA ASN A 54 11.23 -4.21 1.42
C ASN A 54 10.33 -3.13 2.05
N HIS A 55 10.38 -1.93 1.46
CA HIS A 55 9.47 -0.83 1.76
C HIS A 55 8.25 -0.92 0.86
N GLN A 56 7.06 -1.05 1.44
CA GLN A 56 5.82 -0.99 0.67
C GLN A 56 5.14 0.36 0.86
N LYS A 57 4.70 0.97 -0.23
CA LYS A 57 3.79 2.12 -0.18
C LYS A 57 2.35 1.63 -0.15
N ILE A 58 1.61 2.05 0.86
CA ILE A 58 0.19 1.73 1.05
C ILE A 58 -0.60 3.05 1.04
N PRO A 59 -1.62 3.20 0.20
CA PRO A 59 -2.49 4.37 0.24
C PRO A 59 -3.18 4.54 1.60
N LEU A 60 -3.28 5.77 2.10
CA LEU A 60 -3.96 6.07 3.37
C LEU A 60 -5.42 5.57 3.40
N ARG A 61 -6.09 5.57 2.24
CA ARG A 61 -7.45 5.04 2.12
C ARG A 61 -7.56 3.56 2.48
N MET A 62 -6.51 2.76 2.27
CA MET A 62 -6.50 1.32 2.54
C MET A 62 -6.24 0.98 4.02
N VAL A 63 -5.76 1.96 4.80
CA VAL A 63 -5.48 1.81 6.25
C VAL A 63 -6.56 2.48 7.10
N ASN A 64 -7.59 3.03 6.47
CA ASN A 64 -8.79 3.50 7.13
C ASN A 64 -9.73 2.30 7.40
N PRO A 65 -10.28 2.11 8.61
CA PRO A 65 -11.22 1.03 8.90
C PRO A 65 -12.41 0.92 7.94
N LYS A 66 -12.88 2.05 7.39
CA LYS A 66 -13.95 2.06 6.37
C LYS A 66 -13.60 1.27 5.11
N ALA A 67 -12.31 1.03 4.84
CA ALA A 67 -11.89 0.23 3.71
C ALA A 67 -12.27 -1.26 3.86
N ALA A 68 -12.60 -1.73 5.06
CA ALA A 68 -13.11 -3.08 5.27
C ALA A 68 -14.49 -3.29 4.61
N GLU A 69 -15.22 -2.20 4.32
CA GLU A 69 -16.53 -2.24 3.68
C GLU A 69 -16.46 -2.43 2.15
N TYR A 70 -15.27 -2.33 1.54
CA TYR A 70 -15.12 -2.62 0.12
C TYR A 70 -15.36 -4.11 -0.14
N GLY A 71 -16.49 -4.42 -0.79
CA GLY A 71 -16.80 -5.75 -1.30
C GLY A 71 -16.64 -5.85 -2.82
N LEU A 72 -16.58 -7.08 -3.32
CA LEU A 72 -16.90 -7.34 -4.71
C LEU A 72 -18.43 -7.31 -4.87
N SER A 73 -18.90 -6.90 -6.04
CA SER A 73 -20.29 -7.15 -6.41
C SER A 73 -20.53 -8.66 -6.47
N ASP A 74 -21.64 -9.13 -5.90
CA ASP A 74 -22.09 -10.52 -6.06
C ASP A 74 -22.42 -10.85 -7.53
N GLN A 75 -22.66 -9.82 -8.34
CA GLN A 75 -22.92 -9.95 -9.76
C GLN A 75 -21.68 -9.63 -10.58
N ALA A 76 -21.21 -10.64 -11.32
CA ALA A 76 -20.23 -10.44 -12.36
C ALA A 76 -20.88 -9.71 -13.55
N HIS A 77 -20.46 -8.48 -13.82
CA HIS A 77 -20.91 -7.74 -14.99
C HIS A 77 -19.99 -8.02 -16.17
N ILE A 78 -20.55 -8.61 -17.23
CA ILE A 78 -19.84 -8.86 -18.48
C ILE A 78 -20.27 -7.81 -19.49
N HIS A 79 -19.31 -7.01 -19.97
CA HIS A 79 -19.59 -5.98 -20.97
C HIS A 79 -19.19 -6.47 -22.37
N PHE A 80 -20.16 -6.55 -23.28
CA PHE A 80 -19.94 -7.10 -24.63
C PHE A 80 -18.79 -6.41 -25.39
N LYS A 81 -18.70 -5.07 -25.32
CA LYS A 81 -17.59 -4.36 -25.98
C LYS A 81 -16.24 -4.72 -25.37
N ALA A 82 -16.18 -4.97 -24.06
CA ALA A 82 -14.93 -5.37 -23.41
C ALA A 82 -14.50 -6.77 -23.85
N LEU A 83 -15.45 -7.70 -24.03
CA LEU A 83 -15.17 -9.02 -24.60
C LEU A 83 -14.65 -8.94 -26.04
N LEU A 84 -15.25 -8.07 -26.86
CA LEU A 84 -14.79 -7.86 -28.24
C LEU A 84 -13.37 -7.29 -28.28
N SER A 85 -13.10 -6.25 -27.49
CA SER A 85 -11.75 -5.68 -27.37
C SER A 85 -10.73 -6.69 -26.85
N LEU A 86 -11.09 -7.56 -25.91
CA LEU A 86 -10.21 -8.61 -25.40
C LEU A 86 -9.84 -9.63 -26.50
N LYS A 87 -10.78 -9.96 -27.39
CA LYS A 87 -10.52 -10.83 -28.55
C LYS A 87 -9.56 -10.16 -29.54
N GLU A 88 -9.71 -8.86 -29.75
CA GLU A 88 -8.86 -8.09 -30.66
C GLU A 88 -7.44 -7.86 -30.11
N LEU A 89 -7.28 -7.77 -28.79
CA LEU A 89 -5.97 -7.61 -28.14
C LEU A 89 -5.03 -8.81 -28.33
N LYS A 90 -5.58 -9.98 -28.64
CA LYS A 90 -4.81 -11.23 -28.86
C LYS A 90 -4.47 -11.49 -30.34
N ARG A 91 -4.55 -10.49 -31.21
CA ARG A 91 -4.15 -10.59 -32.62
C ARG A 91 -2.81 -9.93 -32.91
#